data_AF-A0AAV5T4Q9-F1
#
_entry.id   AF-A0AAV5T4Q9-F1
#
_cell.length_a   1.000
_cell.length_b   1.000
_cell.length_c   1.000
_cell.angle_alpha   90.00
_cell.angle_beta   90.00
_cell.angle_gamma   90.00
#
_symmetry.space_group_name_H-M   'P 1'
#
loop_
_entity.id
_entity.type
_entity.pdbx_description
1 polymer ?
#
loop_
_entity_poly.entity_id
_entity_poly.type
_entity_poly.pdbx_seq_one_letter_code
_entity_poly.pdbx_strand_id
1 'polypeptide(L)'
;VQMPPALEIFDYCQTILMSLCLLITIPLACFVYVKLLVVRPFSHNYTFKLIVTNGIAQLLQSVMFLLNFQLTSFPFMHNYYTSIMKLGLAPPIAVIGNFLEGISLHTTLFVALNRMKTMIFIKKQSNDSVFFVISILFSTFLTLPTVLDYCFTTEASYVEITVGDSIAVLPSVVVGDKTLLTISFIVKSAVSLATLLVNIFLCILIKRNRQYVDIVDRHRFNGEKRLAMTSIVSYVFYMLSFVNNLLARYFNVEFCGIAQWFFLVPNSITPFWCLFIFTPSIRRLVVGRRRHVIATTV
;
A
#
# COMPACT_ATOMS: atom_id res chain seq x y z
N VAL A 1 -16.41 -7.91 -27.44
CA VAL A 1 -15.65 -6.66 -27.71
C VAL A 1 -14.20 -7.07 -27.88
N GLN A 2 -13.58 -6.82 -29.04
CA GLN A 2 -12.15 -7.10 -29.24
C GLN A 2 -11.34 -5.96 -28.64
N MET A 3 -10.40 -6.31 -27.76
CA MET A 3 -9.46 -5.35 -27.19
C MET A 3 -8.52 -4.86 -28.30
N PRO A 4 -8.25 -3.55 -28.42
CA PRO A 4 -7.29 -3.04 -29.39
C PRO A 4 -5.92 -3.70 -29.21
N PRO A 5 -5.22 -4.07 -30.30
CA PRO A 5 -3.96 -4.83 -30.22
C PRO A 5 -2.88 -4.11 -29.42
N ALA A 6 -2.86 -2.78 -29.44
CA ALA A 6 -1.94 -1.98 -28.62
C ALA A 6 -2.20 -2.11 -27.12
N LEU A 7 -3.47 -2.23 -26.71
CA LEU A 7 -3.86 -2.39 -25.31
C LEU A 7 -3.57 -3.81 -24.80
N GLU A 8 -3.71 -4.82 -25.66
CA GLU A 8 -3.30 -6.18 -25.35
C GLU A 8 -1.78 -6.26 -25.12
N ILE A 9 -0.98 -5.72 -26.05
CA ILE A 9 0.49 -5.67 -25.89
C ILE A 9 0.87 -4.93 -24.60
N PHE A 10 0.21 -3.81 -24.32
CA PHE A 10 0.41 -3.07 -23.08
C PHE A 10 0.09 -3.95 -21.85
N ASP A 11 -1.01 -4.69 -21.86
CA ASP A 11 -1.42 -5.56 -20.74
C ASP A 11 -0.38 -6.66 -20.45
N TYR A 12 0.13 -7.32 -21.49
CA TYR A 12 1.23 -8.28 -21.36
C TYR A 12 2.49 -7.62 -20.80
N CYS A 13 2.89 -6.47 -21.35
CA CYS A 13 4.11 -5.77 -20.94
C CYS A 13 4.04 -5.30 -19.49
N GLN A 14 2.94 -4.65 -19.09
CA GLN A 14 2.76 -4.19 -17.70
C GLN A 14 2.72 -5.37 -16.72
N THR A 15 2.07 -6.49 -17.09
CA THR A 15 1.95 -7.67 -16.23
C THR A 15 3.32 -8.25 -15.95
N ILE A 16 4.12 -8.47 -16.99
CA ILE A 16 5.46 -9.05 -16.87
C ILE A 16 6.37 -8.10 -16.09
N LEU A 17 6.44 -6.83 -16.50
CA LEU A 17 7.36 -5.86 -15.90
C LEU A 17 7.05 -5.66 -14.41
N MET A 18 5.79 -5.42 -14.06
CA MET A 18 5.40 -5.16 -12.68
C MET A 18 5.46 -6.42 -11.80
N SER A 19 5.18 -7.60 -12.35
CA SER A 19 5.37 -8.86 -11.63
C SER A 19 6.84 -9.14 -11.35
N LEU A 20 7.75 -8.85 -12.29
CA LEU A 20 9.19 -8.94 -12.05
C LEU A 20 9.66 -7.97 -10.94
N CYS A 21 9.15 -6.74 -10.95
CA CYS A 21 9.41 -5.78 -9.88
C CYS A 21 8.96 -6.30 -8.50
N LEU A 22 7.77 -6.91 -8.40
CA LEU A 22 7.30 -7.53 -7.17
C LEU A 22 8.12 -8.75 -6.77
N LEU A 23 8.46 -9.62 -7.73
CA LEU A 23 9.25 -10.82 -7.49
C LEU A 23 10.63 -10.49 -6.89
N ILE A 24 11.24 -9.39 -7.31
CA ILE A 24 12.51 -8.89 -6.74
C ILE A 24 12.27 -8.19 -5.39
N THR A 25 11.21 -7.40 -5.29
CA THR A 25 10.96 -6.57 -4.11
C THR A 25 10.53 -7.40 -2.90
N ILE A 26 9.65 -8.38 -3.06
CA ILE A 26 9.06 -9.15 -1.95
C ILE A 26 10.14 -9.87 -1.11
N PRO A 27 11.07 -10.66 -1.67
CA PRO A 27 12.11 -11.34 -0.89
C PRO A 27 12.99 -10.35 -0.12
N LEU A 28 13.37 -9.25 -0.77
CA LEU A 28 14.21 -8.22 -0.15
C LEU A 28 13.46 -7.48 0.97
N ALA A 29 12.19 -7.14 0.74
CA ALA A 29 11.33 -6.52 1.73
C ALA A 29 11.11 -7.45 2.92
N CYS A 30 10.80 -8.73 2.70
CA CYS A 30 10.69 -9.73 3.76
C CYS A 30 11.96 -9.79 4.61
N PHE A 31 13.14 -9.88 3.99
CA PHE A 31 14.41 -9.90 4.73
C PHE A 31 14.62 -8.65 5.58
N VAL A 32 14.37 -7.46 5.02
CA VAL A 32 14.53 -6.19 5.73
C VAL A 32 13.50 -6.04 6.84
N TYR A 33 12.23 -6.36 6.58
CA TYR A 33 11.14 -6.24 7.54
C TYR A 33 11.31 -7.20 8.71
N VAL A 34 11.69 -8.45 8.47
CA VAL A 34 12.04 -9.40 9.54
C VAL A 34 13.15 -8.83 10.42
N LYS A 35 14.21 -8.29 9.82
CA LYS A 35 15.29 -7.67 10.60
C LYS A 35 14.84 -6.43 11.37
N LEU A 36 13.98 -5.58 10.82
CA LEU A 36 13.43 -4.42 11.53
C LEU A 36 12.58 -4.83 12.74
N LEU A 37 11.86 -5.95 12.64
CA LEU A 37 11.04 -6.47 13.72
C LEU A 37 11.86 -7.19 14.82
N VAL A 38 12.98 -7.81 14.47
CA VAL A 38 13.75 -8.67 15.39
C VAL A 38 14.97 -7.96 15.98
N VAL A 39 15.72 -7.20 15.18
CA VAL A 39 17.04 -6.66 15.56
C VAL A 39 16.88 -5.38 16.40
N ARG A 40 17.49 -5.36 17.59
CA ARG A 40 17.64 -4.13 18.39
C ARG A 40 18.65 -3.20 17.68
N PRO A 41 18.43 -1.86 17.63
CA PRO A 41 17.41 -1.07 18.34
C PRO A 41 16.04 -0.98 17.62
N PHE A 42 15.93 -1.43 16.38
CA PHE A 42 14.74 -1.20 15.55
C PHE A 42 13.48 -1.86 16.12
N SER A 43 13.62 -3.07 16.66
CA SER A 43 12.51 -3.82 17.27
C SER A 43 11.86 -3.11 18.46
N HIS A 44 12.54 -2.15 19.09
CA HIS A 44 12.01 -1.38 20.22
C HIS A 44 11.28 -0.11 19.79
N ASN A 45 11.38 0.27 18.52
CA ASN A 45 10.76 1.48 17.99
C ASN A 45 9.47 1.12 17.24
N TYR A 46 8.34 1.46 17.86
CA TYR A 46 7.00 1.15 17.31
C TYR A 46 6.68 1.86 16.00
N THR A 47 7.39 2.94 15.65
CA THR A 47 7.24 3.57 14.33
C THR A 47 7.75 2.66 13.22
N PHE A 48 8.86 1.93 13.43
CA PHE A 48 9.32 0.97 12.44
C PHE A 48 8.35 -0.22 12.32
N LYS A 49 7.74 -0.65 13.42
CA LYS A 49 6.68 -1.67 13.38
C LYS A 49 5.50 -1.21 12.54
N LEU A 50 5.03 0.03 12.73
CA LEU A 50 3.94 0.61 11.94
C LEU A 50 4.28 0.66 10.44
N ILE A 51 5.50 1.08 10.10
CA ILE A 51 5.98 1.10 8.70
C ILE A 51 6.01 -0.31 8.11
N VAL A 52 6.50 -1.29 8.87
CA VAL A 52 6.53 -2.69 8.44
C VAL A 52 5.11 -3.23 8.24
N THR A 53 4.17 -2.96 9.15
CA THR A 53 2.78 -3.37 9.01
C THR A 53 2.14 -2.78 7.75
N ASN A 54 2.30 -1.48 7.51
CA ASN A 54 1.81 -0.83 6.30
C ASN A 54 2.44 -1.44 5.02
N GLY A 55 3.76 -1.62 5.02
CA GLY A 55 4.49 -2.20 3.88
C GLY A 55 4.07 -3.64 3.57
N ILE A 56 3.85 -4.47 4.59
CA ILE A 56 3.33 -5.84 4.41
C ILE A 56 1.92 -5.81 3.83
N ALA A 57 1.03 -4.96 4.37
CA ALA A 57 -0.34 -4.84 3.88
C ALA A 57 -0.37 -4.41 2.40
N GLN A 58 0.47 -3.45 2.00
CA GLN A 58 0.58 -3.00 0.62
C GLN A 58 1.11 -4.07 -0.34
N LEU A 59 2.18 -4.77 0.03
CA LEU A 59 2.74 -5.84 -0.80
C LEU A 59 1.75 -6.99 -0.95
N LEU A 60 1.08 -7.39 0.13
CA LEU A 60 0.08 -8.45 0.08
C LEU A 60 -1.14 -8.02 -0.73
N GLN A 61 -1.56 -6.75 -0.63
CA GLN A 61 -2.63 -6.20 -1.45
C GLN A 61 -2.30 -6.25 -2.95
N SER A 62 -1.05 -5.95 -3.34
CA SER A 62 -0.63 -6.10 -4.73
C SER A 62 -0.65 -7.56 -5.18
N VAL A 63 -0.23 -8.51 -4.35
CA VAL A 63 -0.31 -9.93 -4.70
C VAL A 63 -1.77 -10.37 -4.86
N MET A 64 -2.66 -9.93 -3.96
CA MET A 64 -4.11 -10.20 -4.10
C MET A 64 -4.67 -9.58 -5.38
N PHE A 65 -4.28 -8.36 -5.72
CA PHE A 65 -4.73 -7.73 -6.96
C PHE A 65 -4.24 -8.46 -8.21
N LEU A 66 -2.97 -8.92 -8.22
CA LEU A 66 -2.42 -9.74 -9.31
C LEU A 66 -3.28 -10.99 -9.54
N LEU A 67 -3.53 -11.74 -8.46
CA LEU A 67 -4.26 -13.00 -8.51
C LEU A 67 -5.75 -12.83 -8.79
N ASN A 68 -6.37 -11.73 -8.35
CA ASN A 68 -7.83 -11.57 -8.44
C ASN A 68 -8.31 -10.79 -9.66
N PHE A 69 -7.48 -9.87 -10.16
CA PHE A 69 -7.84 -8.96 -11.23
C PHE A 69 -6.88 -9.08 -12.43
N GLN A 70 -5.57 -8.91 -12.21
CA GLN A 70 -4.65 -8.80 -13.36
C GLN A 70 -4.51 -10.10 -14.15
N LEU A 71 -4.45 -11.25 -13.48
CA LEU A 71 -4.29 -12.54 -14.14
C LEU A 71 -5.56 -13.08 -14.82
N THR A 72 -6.69 -12.37 -14.65
CA THR A 72 -7.99 -12.78 -15.21
C THR A 72 -8.06 -12.64 -16.73
N SER A 73 -7.26 -11.73 -17.31
CA SER A 73 -7.14 -11.53 -18.76
C SER A 73 -6.36 -12.65 -19.47
N PHE A 74 -5.73 -13.58 -18.73
CA PHE A 74 -4.82 -14.57 -19.31
C PHE A 74 -5.44 -15.98 -19.37
N PRO A 75 -5.50 -16.62 -20.56
CA PRO A 75 -6.13 -17.93 -20.75
C PRO A 75 -5.55 -19.06 -19.88
N PHE A 76 -4.25 -19.01 -19.56
CA PHE A 76 -3.60 -20.06 -18.77
C PHE A 76 -4.15 -20.15 -17.33
N MET A 77 -4.80 -19.10 -16.84
CA MET A 77 -5.38 -19.03 -15.49
C MET A 77 -6.83 -19.51 -15.44
N HIS A 78 -7.42 -19.90 -16.57
CA HIS A 78 -8.82 -20.34 -16.62
C HIS A 78 -9.13 -21.48 -15.64
N ASN A 79 -8.29 -22.51 -15.56
CA ASN A 79 -8.46 -23.63 -14.63
C ASN A 79 -8.38 -23.21 -13.15
N TYR A 80 -7.60 -22.18 -12.85
CA TYR A 80 -7.50 -21.63 -11.50
C TYR A 80 -8.80 -20.93 -11.10
N TYR A 81 -9.34 -20.05 -11.96
CA TYR A 81 -10.58 -19.34 -11.64
C TYR A 81 -11.81 -20.24 -11.65
N THR A 82 -11.90 -21.21 -12.55
CA THR A 82 -12.98 -22.21 -12.51
C THR A 82 -12.96 -23.01 -11.21
N SER A 83 -11.78 -23.34 -10.68
CA SER A 83 -11.64 -23.99 -9.37
C SER A 83 -12.11 -23.08 -8.23
N ILE A 84 -11.76 -21.79 -8.26
CA ILE A 84 -12.25 -20.80 -7.29
C ILE A 84 -13.77 -20.68 -7.32
N MET A 85 -14.37 -20.63 -8.51
CA MET A 85 -15.83 -20.57 -8.69
C MET A 85 -16.51 -21.83 -8.13
N LYS A 86 -16.01 -23.02 -8.48
CA LYS A 86 -16.56 -24.31 -8.01
C LYS A 86 -16.50 -24.45 -6.49
N LEU A 87 -15.45 -23.92 -5.85
CA LEU A 87 -15.26 -23.96 -4.40
C LEU A 87 -15.93 -22.80 -3.65
N GLY A 88 -16.56 -21.85 -4.36
CA GLY A 88 -17.16 -20.67 -3.73
C GLY A 88 -16.15 -19.76 -3.02
N LEU A 89 -14.90 -19.72 -3.50
CA LEU A 89 -13.81 -18.97 -2.84
C LEU A 89 -13.74 -17.49 -3.26
N ALA A 90 -14.53 -17.05 -4.22
CA ALA A 90 -14.50 -15.65 -4.69
C ALA A 90 -14.86 -14.63 -3.58
N PRO A 91 -15.92 -14.81 -2.77
CA PRO A 91 -16.23 -13.90 -1.67
C PRO A 91 -15.13 -13.78 -0.60
N PRO A 92 -14.58 -14.88 0.00
CA PRO A 92 -13.55 -14.74 1.02
C PRO A 92 -12.27 -14.12 0.46
N ILE A 93 -11.91 -14.41 -0.79
CA ILE A 93 -10.78 -13.77 -1.48
C ILE A 93 -11.00 -12.26 -1.63
N ALA A 94 -12.21 -11.84 -2.02
CA ALA A 94 -12.56 -10.42 -2.13
C ALA A 94 -12.55 -9.72 -0.76
N VAL A 95 -13.04 -10.36 0.30
CA VAL A 95 -13.00 -9.84 1.67
C VAL A 95 -11.56 -9.61 2.13
N ILE A 96 -10.67 -10.59 1.93
CA ILE A 96 -9.24 -10.47 2.28
C ILE A 96 -8.59 -9.32 1.52
N GLY A 97 -8.83 -9.20 0.21
CA GLY A 97 -8.31 -8.10 -0.60
C GLY A 97 -8.79 -6.74 -0.11
N ASN A 98 -10.09 -6.56 0.12
CA ASN A 98 -10.62 -5.28 0.59
C ASN A 98 -10.13 -4.91 2.01
N PHE A 99 -9.96 -5.91 2.87
CA PHE A 99 -9.40 -5.72 4.21
C PHE A 99 -7.94 -5.21 4.14
N LEU A 100 -7.10 -5.84 3.32
CA LEU A 100 -5.70 -5.44 3.15
C LEU A 100 -5.57 -4.06 2.52
N GLU A 101 -6.41 -3.74 1.53
CA GLU A 101 -6.49 -2.41 0.94
C GLU A 101 -6.81 -1.35 2.00
N GLY A 102 -7.83 -1.60 2.81
CA GLY A 102 -8.25 -0.68 3.86
C GLY A 102 -7.17 -0.50 4.94
N ILE A 103 -6.56 -1.60 5.42
CA ILE A 103 -5.48 -1.53 6.40
C ILE A 103 -4.29 -0.73 5.84
N SER A 104 -3.89 -1.00 4.60
CA SER A 104 -2.83 -0.25 3.93
C SER A 104 -3.13 1.25 3.89
N LEU A 105 -4.35 1.62 3.49
CA LEU A 105 -4.75 3.03 3.41
C LEU A 105 -4.71 3.73 4.77
N HIS A 106 -5.34 3.13 5.78
CA HIS A 106 -5.45 3.73 7.11
C HIS A 106 -4.10 3.77 7.84
N THR A 107 -3.30 2.70 7.74
CA THR A 107 -1.97 2.69 8.36
C THR A 107 -1.02 3.68 7.68
N THR A 108 -1.18 3.98 6.39
CA THR A 108 -0.44 5.05 5.70
C THR A 108 -0.71 6.43 6.33
N LEU A 109 -1.96 6.76 6.65
CA LEU A 109 -2.30 7.99 7.39
C LEU A 109 -1.57 8.03 8.75
N PHE A 110 -1.61 6.94 9.50
CA PHE A 110 -0.96 6.89 10.81
C PHE A 110 0.55 6.96 10.75
N VAL A 111 1.18 6.40 9.71
CA VAL A 111 2.61 6.60 9.43
C VAL A 111 2.90 8.08 9.23
N ALA A 112 2.10 8.78 8.41
CA ALA A 112 2.27 10.21 8.17
C ALA A 112 2.07 11.04 9.46
N LEU A 113 1.04 10.74 10.25
CA LEU A 113 0.76 11.40 11.53
C LEU A 113 1.89 11.18 12.55
N ASN A 114 2.41 9.96 12.66
CA ASN A 114 3.55 9.66 13.53
C ASN A 114 4.77 10.50 13.12
N ARG A 115 5.03 10.62 11.82
CA ARG A 115 6.14 11.44 11.30
C ARG A 115 5.94 12.91 11.61
N MET A 116 4.71 13.41 11.46
CA MET A 116 4.36 14.78 11.80
C MET A 116 4.59 15.05 13.29
N LYS A 117 4.08 14.18 14.17
CA LYS A 117 4.31 14.25 15.62
C LYS A 117 5.80 14.29 15.95
N THR A 118 6.58 13.40 15.34
CA THR A 118 8.03 13.31 15.57
C THR A 118 8.76 14.58 15.12
N MET A 119 8.34 15.19 14.00
CA MET A 119 8.91 16.45 13.51
C MET A 119 8.52 17.68 14.34
N ILE A 120 7.32 17.71 14.92
CA ILE A 120 6.91 18.79 15.82
C ILE A 120 7.67 18.67 17.16
N PHE A 121 7.79 17.45 17.67
CA PHE A 121 8.38 17.17 18.98
C PHE A 121 9.73 16.47 18.87
N ILE A 122 10.65 17.01 18.05
CA ILE A 122 11.98 16.41 17.83
C ILE A 122 12.72 16.17 19.16
N LYS A 123 12.55 17.04 20.17
CA LYS A 123 13.23 16.92 21.46
C LYS A 123 12.61 15.89 22.41
N LYS A 124 11.41 15.37 22.13
CA LYS A 124 10.64 14.49 23.03
C LYS A 124 10.17 13.21 22.32
N GLN A 125 11.08 12.43 21.72
CA GLN A 125 10.73 11.06 21.30
C GLN A 125 10.44 10.22 22.54
N SER A 126 9.16 9.96 22.78
CA SER A 126 8.71 8.85 23.61
C SER A 126 8.59 7.59 22.77
N ASN A 127 8.78 6.44 23.41
CA ASN A 127 8.47 5.16 22.80
C ASN A 127 6.94 5.03 22.69
N ASP A 128 6.39 5.34 21.52
CA ASP A 128 4.94 5.52 21.34
C ASP A 128 4.21 4.20 21.06
N SER A 129 4.34 3.22 21.96
CA SER A 129 3.59 1.96 21.90
C SER A 129 2.08 2.18 21.83
N VAL A 130 1.58 3.14 22.60
CA VAL A 130 0.17 3.52 22.65
C VAL A 130 -0.30 4.04 21.29
N PHE A 131 0.49 4.89 20.63
CA PHE A 131 0.15 5.39 19.29
C PHE A 131 0.05 4.25 18.29
N PHE A 132 0.99 3.30 18.32
CA PHE A 132 0.97 2.14 17.44
C PHE A 132 -0.28 1.29 17.65
N VAL A 133 -0.61 0.92 18.89
CA VAL A 133 -1.80 0.11 19.20
C VAL A 133 -3.08 0.80 18.74
N ILE A 134 -3.24 2.09 19.05
CA ILE A 134 -4.39 2.89 18.59
C ILE A 134 -4.45 2.92 17.06
N SER A 135 -3.31 3.10 16.39
CA SER A 135 -3.25 3.14 14.92
C SER A 135 -3.75 1.83 14.29
N ILE A 136 -3.34 0.68 14.83
CA ILE A 136 -3.76 -0.64 14.32
C ILE A 136 -5.24 -0.89 14.60
N LEU A 137 -5.71 -0.61 15.82
CA LEU A 137 -7.12 -0.79 16.19
C LEU A 137 -8.03 0.10 15.35
N PHE A 138 -7.68 1.37 15.20
CA PHE A 138 -8.48 2.31 14.42
C PHE A 138 -8.44 1.98 12.92
N SER A 139 -7.29 1.56 12.39
CA SER A 139 -7.21 1.08 11.00
C SER A 139 -8.13 -0.11 10.76
N THR A 140 -8.11 -1.10 11.67
CA THR A 140 -8.99 -2.27 11.60
C THR A 140 -10.46 -1.85 11.69
N PHE A 141 -10.81 -0.97 12.62
CA PHE A 141 -12.17 -0.48 12.79
C PHE A 141 -12.68 0.26 11.54
N LEU A 142 -11.87 1.13 10.94
CA LEU A 142 -12.24 1.86 9.73
C LEU A 142 -12.40 0.95 8.51
N THR A 143 -11.77 -0.23 8.47
CA THR A 143 -12.00 -1.22 7.40
C THR A 143 -13.29 -2.00 7.53
N LEU A 144 -13.92 -2.02 8.71
CA LEU A 144 -15.11 -2.85 8.98
C LEU A 144 -16.26 -2.59 8.02
N PRO A 145 -16.64 -1.34 7.66
CA PRO A 145 -17.74 -1.12 6.73
C PRO A 145 -17.54 -1.83 5.38
N THR A 146 -16.31 -1.85 4.86
CA THR A 146 -16.00 -2.51 3.58
C THR A 146 -16.00 -4.02 3.73
N VAL A 147 -15.47 -4.55 4.83
CA VAL A 147 -15.50 -5.99 5.10
C VAL A 147 -16.94 -6.49 5.28
N LEU A 148 -17.76 -5.76 6.03
CA LEU A 148 -19.17 -6.09 6.24
C LEU A 148 -19.96 -6.03 4.94
N ASP A 149 -19.66 -5.07 4.06
CA ASP A 149 -20.29 -4.98 2.73
C ASP A 149 -20.06 -6.28 1.93
N TYR A 150 -18.81 -6.72 1.79
CA TYR A 150 -18.48 -7.95 1.06
C TYR A 150 -18.92 -9.24 1.76
N CYS A 151 -19.20 -9.21 3.06
CA CYS A 151 -19.72 -10.36 3.79
C CYS A 151 -21.24 -10.51 3.67
N PHE A 152 -21.99 -9.41 3.54
CA PHE A 152 -23.45 -9.43 3.70
C PHE A 152 -24.24 -8.86 2.53
N THR A 153 -23.72 -7.85 1.82
CA THR A 153 -24.49 -7.07 0.83
C THR A 153 -23.96 -7.19 -0.58
N THR A 154 -22.66 -7.48 -0.74
CA THR A 154 -21.97 -7.52 -2.02
C THR A 154 -21.54 -8.94 -2.35
N GLU A 155 -22.07 -9.50 -3.44
CA GLU A 155 -21.73 -10.82 -3.92
C GLU A 155 -20.62 -10.72 -4.99
N ALA A 156 -19.42 -11.19 -4.63
CA ALA A 156 -18.29 -11.26 -5.54
C ALA A 156 -18.24 -12.63 -6.23
N SER A 157 -18.25 -12.63 -7.56
CA SER A 157 -18.20 -13.82 -8.40
C SER A 157 -17.24 -13.62 -9.57
N TYR A 158 -17.03 -14.67 -10.36
CA TYR A 158 -16.33 -14.61 -11.63
C TYR A 158 -17.30 -15.02 -12.73
N VAL A 159 -17.21 -14.36 -13.89
CA VAL A 159 -18.04 -14.63 -15.06
C VAL A 159 -17.14 -14.96 -16.23
N GLU A 160 -17.44 -16.04 -16.93
CA GLU A 160 -16.74 -16.41 -18.16
C GLU A 160 -17.30 -15.62 -19.33
N ILE A 161 -16.40 -15.01 -20.10
CA ILE A 161 -16.75 -14.26 -21.31
C ILE A 161 -15.91 -14.80 -22.46
N THR A 162 -16.57 -15.15 -23.55
CA THR A 162 -15.91 -15.56 -24.79
C THR A 162 -15.40 -14.33 -25.55
N VAL A 163 -14.09 -14.22 -25.70
CA VAL A 163 -13.40 -13.15 -26.46
C VAL A 163 -12.69 -13.80 -27.65
N GLY A 164 -13.33 -13.76 -28.82
CA GLY A 164 -12.87 -14.50 -30.00
C GLY A 164 -12.92 -16.01 -29.75
N ASP A 165 -11.81 -16.71 -30.01
CA ASP A 165 -11.66 -18.15 -29.77
C ASP A 165 -11.19 -18.49 -28.34
N SER A 166 -11.03 -17.47 -27.48
CA SER A 166 -10.52 -17.63 -26.11
C SER A 166 -11.60 -17.36 -25.05
N ILE A 167 -11.52 -18.08 -23.93
CA ILE A 167 -12.37 -17.85 -22.76
C ILE A 167 -11.58 -17.01 -21.77
N ALA A 168 -12.03 -15.78 -21.55
CA ALA A 168 -11.54 -14.91 -20.49
C ALA A 168 -12.47 -15.04 -19.27
N VAL A 169 -11.90 -14.92 -18.07
CA VAL A 169 -12.70 -14.86 -16.84
C VAL A 169 -12.66 -13.43 -16.36
N LEU A 170 -13.78 -12.86 -15.93
CA LEU A 170 -13.83 -11.50 -15.44
C LEU A 170 -14.46 -11.47 -14.04
N PRO A 171 -13.87 -10.72 -13.10
CA PRO A 171 -14.48 -10.54 -11.79
C PRO A 171 -15.77 -9.73 -11.95
N SER A 172 -16.84 -10.23 -11.35
CA SER A 172 -18.17 -9.62 -11.35
C SER A 172 -18.60 -9.38 -9.92
N VAL A 173 -19.27 -8.24 -9.69
CA VAL A 173 -19.73 -7.84 -8.37
C VAL A 173 -21.18 -7.42 -8.48
N VAL A 174 -22.06 -8.14 -7.77
CA VAL A 174 -23.48 -7.80 -7.65
C VAL A 174 -23.68 -7.12 -6.30
N VAL A 175 -24.07 -5.85 -6.33
CA VAL A 175 -24.29 -5.05 -5.12
C VAL A 175 -25.78 -5.06 -4.80
N GLY A 176 -26.15 -5.65 -3.66
CA GLY A 176 -27.52 -5.64 -3.16
C GLY A 176 -27.88 -4.27 -2.56
N ASP A 177 -27.23 -3.90 -1.46
CA ASP A 177 -27.40 -2.60 -0.80
C ASP A 177 -26.17 -1.71 -1.02
N LYS A 178 -26.39 -0.46 -1.43
CA LYS A 178 -25.35 0.53 -1.70
C LYS A 178 -24.90 1.31 -0.46
N THR A 179 -25.57 1.12 0.68
CA THR A 179 -25.32 1.92 1.89
C THR A 179 -23.90 1.73 2.43
N LEU A 180 -23.48 0.49 2.69
CA LEU A 180 -22.14 0.18 3.22
C LEU A 180 -21.02 0.48 2.22
N LEU A 181 -21.26 0.23 0.92
CA LEU A 181 -20.39 0.65 -0.17
C LEU A 181 -20.16 2.17 -0.16
N THR A 182 -21.22 2.95 0.01
CA THR A 182 -21.16 4.43 0.03
C THR A 182 -20.40 4.93 1.26
N ILE A 183 -20.67 4.37 2.44
CA ILE A 183 -19.94 4.68 3.68
C ILE A 183 -18.45 4.38 3.49
N SER A 184 -18.12 3.20 2.94
CA SER A 184 -16.74 2.79 2.66
C SER A 184 -16.02 3.77 1.73
N PHE A 185 -16.70 4.22 0.67
CA PHE A 185 -16.14 5.21 -0.25
C PHE A 185 -15.87 6.57 0.41
N ILE A 186 -16.81 7.03 1.25
CA ILE A 186 -16.63 8.27 2.02
C ILE A 186 -15.45 8.15 2.97
N VAL A 187 -15.32 7.04 3.71
CA VAL A 187 -14.20 6.80 4.63
C VAL A 187 -12.87 6.77 3.87
N LYS A 188 -12.78 6.01 2.77
CA LYS A 188 -11.55 5.96 1.93
C LYS A 188 -11.17 7.36 1.44
N SER A 189 -12.13 8.12 0.93
CA SER A 189 -11.91 9.49 0.43
C SER A 189 -11.46 10.45 1.54
N ALA A 190 -12.11 10.41 2.70
CA ALA A 190 -11.78 11.24 3.86
C ALA A 190 -10.37 10.94 4.38
N VAL A 191 -10.00 9.66 4.51
CA VAL A 191 -8.66 9.24 4.95
C VAL A 191 -7.60 9.64 3.94
N SER A 192 -7.89 9.48 2.64
CA SER A 192 -7.01 9.94 1.57
C SER A 192 -6.76 11.45 1.68
N LEU A 193 -7.82 12.26 1.81
CA LEU A 193 -7.70 13.71 1.97
C LEU A 193 -6.95 14.11 3.24
N ALA A 194 -7.23 13.45 4.38
CA ALA A 194 -6.49 13.67 5.61
C ALA A 194 -4.99 13.37 5.44
N THR A 195 -4.66 12.29 4.72
CA THR A 195 -3.27 11.91 4.44
C THR A 195 -2.58 12.93 3.54
N LEU A 196 -3.29 13.51 2.56
CA LEU A 196 -2.77 14.63 1.76
C LEU A 196 -2.43 15.82 2.66
N LEU A 197 -3.36 16.25 3.50
CA LEU A 197 -3.18 17.41 4.37
C LEU A 197 -1.99 17.21 5.32
N VAL A 198 -1.85 16.02 5.91
CA VAL A 198 -0.71 15.69 6.77
C VAL A 198 0.62 15.71 5.99
N ASN A 199 0.66 15.18 4.77
CA ASN A 199 1.88 15.23 3.95
C ASN A 199 2.23 16.65 3.48
N ILE A 200 1.25 17.50 3.17
CA ILE A 200 1.47 18.94 2.90
C ILE A 200 2.06 19.62 4.15
N PHE A 201 1.49 19.35 5.32
CA PHE A 201 1.99 19.92 6.57
C PHE A 201 3.41 19.44 6.89
N LEU A 202 3.72 18.16 6.63
CA LEU A 202 5.08 17.63 6.73
C LEU A 202 6.07 18.39 5.82
N CYS A 203 5.71 18.67 4.56
CA CYS A 203 6.54 19.48 3.66
C CYS A 203 6.82 20.87 4.24
N ILE A 204 5.79 21.53 4.80
CA ILE A 204 5.92 22.85 5.44
C ILE A 204 6.83 22.76 6.67
N LEU A 205 6.65 21.76 7.54
CA LEU A 205 7.49 21.53 8.72
C LEU A 205 8.95 21.27 8.35
N ILE A 206 9.22 20.49 7.30
CA ILE A 206 10.59 20.26 6.81
C ILE A 206 11.23 21.58 6.40
N LYS A 207 10.50 22.45 5.67
CA LYS A 207 11.01 23.74 5.23
C LYS A 207 11.26 24.68 6.41
N ARG A 208 10.31 24.75 7.35
CA ARG A 208 10.39 25.61 8.54
C ARG A 208 11.50 25.16 9.48
N ASN A 209 11.52 23.90 9.91
CA ASN A 209 12.49 23.40 10.88
C ASN A 209 13.93 23.44 10.32
N ARG A 210 14.13 23.38 9.01
CA ARG A 210 15.46 23.59 8.41
C ARG A 210 16.11 24.92 8.82
N GLN A 211 15.32 25.96 9.09
CA GLN A 211 15.82 27.30 9.43
C GLN A 211 16.14 27.47 10.92
N TYR A 212 15.53 26.66 11.80
CA TYR A 212 15.58 26.86 13.26
C TYR A 212 16.22 25.70 14.03
N VAL A 213 16.77 24.70 13.33
CA VAL A 213 17.40 23.53 13.98
C VAL A 213 18.82 23.88 14.40
N ASP A 214 19.07 23.77 15.71
CA ASP A 214 20.40 23.87 16.31
C ASP A 214 21.37 22.85 15.70
N ILE A 215 22.67 23.19 15.70
CA ILE A 215 23.74 22.35 15.14
C ILE A 215 23.73 20.94 15.75
N VAL A 216 23.42 20.84 17.05
CA VAL A 216 23.36 19.58 17.82
C VAL A 216 22.23 18.66 17.32
N ASP A 217 21.08 19.22 16.95
CA ASP A 217 19.90 18.47 16.51
C ASP A 217 19.91 18.15 15.00
N ARG A 218 20.90 18.67 14.26
CA ARG A 218 20.96 18.59 12.79
C ARG A 218 21.06 17.16 12.26
N HIS A 219 21.78 16.27 12.95
CA HIS A 219 21.89 14.87 12.53
C HIS A 219 20.55 14.12 12.68
N ARG A 220 19.85 14.34 13.79
CA ARG A 220 18.51 13.78 14.07
C ARG A 220 17.47 14.31 13.08
N PHE A 221 17.48 15.62 12.85
CA PHE A 221 16.61 16.25 11.86
C PHE A 221 16.85 15.69 10.45
N ASN A 222 18.10 15.43 10.05
CA ASN A 222 18.41 14.81 8.76
C ASN A 222 17.86 13.39 8.63
N GLY A 223 17.86 12.61 9.72
CA GLY A 223 17.24 11.28 9.77
C GLY A 223 15.73 11.36 9.56
N GLU A 224 15.04 12.19 10.35
CA GLU A 224 13.59 12.36 10.26
C GLU A 224 13.16 13.00 8.94
N LYS A 225 13.93 13.96 8.41
CA LYS A 225 13.69 14.54 7.08
C LYS A 225 13.65 13.46 6.01
N ARG A 226 14.60 12.52 6.03
CA ARG A 226 14.65 11.42 5.06
C ARG A 226 13.46 10.48 5.21
N LEU A 227 13.06 10.17 6.45
CA LEU A 227 11.86 9.37 6.73
C LEU A 227 10.54 10.08 6.39
N ALA A 228 10.49 11.41 6.44
CA ALA A 228 9.33 12.14 5.94
C ALA A 228 9.28 12.17 4.41
N MET A 229 10.44 12.26 3.74
CA MET A 229 10.50 12.12 2.27
C MET A 229 9.95 10.76 1.82
N THR A 230 10.18 9.67 2.57
CA THR A 230 9.59 8.37 2.23
C THR A 230 8.06 8.41 2.27
N SER A 231 7.48 9.05 3.27
CA SER A 231 6.02 9.23 3.40
C SER A 231 5.45 10.03 2.23
N ILE A 232 6.09 11.16 1.90
CA ILE A 232 5.65 12.06 0.83
C ILE A 232 5.70 11.34 -0.53
N VAL A 233 6.82 10.69 -0.86
CA VAL A 233 6.98 10.00 -2.15
C VAL A 233 6.00 8.83 -2.26
N SER A 234 5.84 8.02 -1.21
CA SER A 234 4.86 6.92 -1.21
C SER A 234 3.44 7.43 -1.42
N TYR A 235 3.09 8.56 -0.80
CA TYR A 235 1.78 9.18 -0.96
C TYR A 235 1.53 9.69 -2.39
N VAL A 236 2.55 10.20 -3.08
CA VAL A 236 2.43 10.60 -4.50
C VAL A 236 2.05 9.41 -5.38
N PHE A 237 2.73 8.27 -5.21
CA PHE A 237 2.38 7.05 -5.97
C PHE A 237 0.99 6.51 -5.62
N TYR A 238 0.61 6.56 -4.34
CA TYR A 238 -0.77 6.27 -3.93
C TYR A 238 -1.77 7.18 -4.64
N MET A 239 -1.53 8.49 -4.69
CA MET A 239 -2.43 9.43 -5.36
C MET A 239 -2.53 9.19 -6.87
N LEU A 240 -1.44 8.82 -7.53
CA LEU A 240 -1.48 8.42 -8.95
C LEU A 240 -2.37 7.20 -9.14
N SER A 241 -2.23 6.17 -8.30
CA SER A 241 -3.09 4.97 -8.32
C SER A 241 -4.55 5.31 -8.03
N PHE A 242 -4.81 6.20 -7.07
CA PHE A 242 -6.16 6.63 -6.71
C PHE A 242 -6.83 7.42 -7.85
N VAL A 243 -6.14 8.39 -8.43
CA VAL A 243 -6.64 9.17 -9.57
C VAL A 243 -6.90 8.27 -10.77
N ASN A 244 -6.01 7.32 -11.07
CA ASN A 244 -6.23 6.34 -12.13
C ASN A 244 -7.51 5.52 -11.91
N ASN A 245 -7.77 5.08 -10.67
CA ASN A 245 -9.00 4.38 -10.32
C ASN A 245 -10.25 5.26 -10.53
N LEU A 246 -10.21 6.52 -10.10
CA LEU A 246 -11.31 7.46 -10.31
C LEU A 246 -11.58 7.70 -11.81
N LEU A 247 -10.54 7.86 -12.62
CA LEU A 247 -10.65 8.01 -14.07
C LEU A 247 -11.27 6.78 -14.73
N ALA A 248 -10.82 5.59 -14.34
CA ALA A 248 -11.40 4.34 -14.83
C ALA A 248 -12.89 4.22 -14.47
N ARG A 249 -13.27 4.55 -13.22
CA ARG A 249 -14.62 4.29 -12.70
C ARG A 249 -15.65 5.35 -13.09
N TYR A 250 -15.29 6.62 -13.09
CA TYR A 250 -16.26 7.72 -13.29
C TYR A 250 -16.25 8.26 -14.72
N PHE A 251 -15.11 8.18 -15.40
CA PHE A 251 -14.96 8.66 -16.77
C PHE A 251 -14.93 7.52 -17.79
N ASN A 252 -15.02 6.27 -17.34
CA ASN A 252 -14.99 5.06 -18.18
C ASN A 252 -13.80 5.04 -19.15
N VAL A 253 -12.64 5.55 -18.72
CA VAL A 253 -11.43 5.55 -19.54
C VAL A 253 -10.84 4.14 -19.53
N GLU A 254 -11.03 3.41 -20.63
CA GLU A 254 -10.62 2.01 -20.79
C GLU A 254 -9.14 1.80 -20.46
N PHE A 255 -8.26 2.67 -20.97
CA PHE A 255 -6.83 2.62 -20.65
C PHE A 255 -6.55 2.68 -19.15
N CYS A 256 -7.25 3.54 -18.41
CA CYS A 256 -7.08 3.64 -16.96
C CYS A 256 -7.54 2.37 -16.22
N GLY A 257 -8.57 1.69 -16.76
CA GLY A 257 -9.01 0.38 -16.26
C GLY A 257 -7.92 -0.69 -16.40
N ILE A 258 -7.31 -0.76 -17.59
CA ILE A 258 -6.24 -1.72 -17.89
C ILE A 258 -4.96 -1.37 -17.13
N ALA A 259 -4.60 -0.08 -17.03
CA ALA A 259 -3.38 0.39 -16.38
C ALA A 259 -3.42 0.34 -14.83
N GLN A 260 -4.49 -0.20 -14.21
CA GLN A 260 -4.58 -0.26 -12.75
C GLN A 260 -3.38 -0.96 -12.11
N TRP A 261 -2.92 -2.06 -12.71
CA TRP A 261 -1.75 -2.78 -12.22
C TRP A 261 -0.47 -1.97 -12.30
N PHE A 262 -0.28 -1.25 -13.41
CA PHE A 262 0.85 -0.35 -13.61
C PHE A 262 0.97 0.73 -12.54
N PHE A 263 -0.13 1.25 -11.99
CA PHE A 263 -0.09 2.24 -10.92
C PHE A 263 -0.08 1.63 -9.51
N LEU A 264 -0.74 0.49 -9.32
CA LEU A 264 -0.83 -0.16 -8.02
C LEU A 264 0.52 -0.72 -7.56
N VAL A 265 1.31 -1.35 -8.45
CA VAL A 265 2.59 -1.94 -8.07
C VAL A 265 3.61 -0.90 -7.58
N PRO A 266 3.86 0.20 -8.31
CA PRO A 266 4.69 1.29 -7.82
C PRO A 266 4.23 1.82 -6.46
N ASN A 267 2.92 2.02 -6.26
CA ASN A 267 2.37 2.42 -4.96
C ASN A 267 2.82 1.45 -3.84
N SER A 268 2.69 0.14 -4.05
CA SER A 268 2.99 -0.84 -3.01
C SER A 268 4.48 -1.08 -2.76
N ILE A 269 5.34 -0.97 -3.78
CA ILE A 269 6.79 -1.17 -3.61
C ILE A 269 7.50 0.10 -3.13
N THR A 270 6.93 1.29 -3.37
CA THR A 270 7.57 2.57 -3.08
C THR A 270 7.93 2.75 -1.61
N PRO A 271 7.10 2.42 -0.61
CA PRO A 271 7.49 2.59 0.78
C PRO A 271 8.73 1.79 1.15
N PHE A 272 8.85 0.56 0.64
CA PHE A 272 10.04 -0.26 0.84
C PHE A 272 11.27 0.39 0.19
N TRP A 273 11.20 0.72 -1.10
CA TRP A 273 12.35 1.29 -1.83
C TRP A 273 12.75 2.65 -1.29
N CYS A 274 11.80 3.51 -0.93
CA CYS A 274 12.06 4.78 -0.29
C CYS A 274 12.73 4.58 1.07
N LEU A 275 12.23 3.66 1.89
CA LEU A 275 12.83 3.33 3.17
C LEU A 275 14.29 2.85 2.98
N PHE A 276 14.52 1.96 2.01
CA PHE A 276 15.85 1.44 1.69
C PHE A 276 16.79 2.53 1.16
N ILE A 277 16.35 3.37 0.21
CA ILE A 277 17.18 4.42 -0.41
C ILE A 277 17.48 5.56 0.57
N PHE A 278 16.48 6.02 1.31
CA PHE A 278 16.60 7.22 2.14
C PHE A 278 17.09 6.93 3.56
N THR A 279 17.10 5.68 4.02
CA THR A 279 17.49 5.33 5.40
C THR A 279 18.81 4.54 5.43
N PRO A 280 19.98 5.19 5.62
CA PRO A 280 21.27 4.50 5.55
C PRO A 280 21.47 3.43 6.62
N SER A 281 20.79 3.53 7.75
CA SER A 281 20.86 2.51 8.81
C SER A 281 20.26 1.18 8.36
N ILE A 282 19.20 1.23 7.54
CA ILE A 282 18.56 0.05 6.96
C ILE A 282 19.46 -0.60 5.90
N ARG A 283 20.08 0.20 5.01
CA ARG A 283 21.06 -0.33 4.05
C ARG A 283 22.25 -1.00 4.74
N ARG A 284 22.78 -0.36 5.79
CA ARG A 284 23.90 -0.91 6.58
C ARG A 284 23.54 -2.25 7.23
N LEU A 285 22.28 -2.41 7.64
CA LEU A 285 21.76 -3.64 8.22
C LEU A 285 21.61 -4.78 7.18
N VAL A 286 21.44 -4.46 5.89
CA VAL A 286 21.47 -5.44 4.79
C VAL A 286 22.90 -5.82 4.43
N VAL A 287 23.81 -4.85 4.27
CA VAL A 287 25.20 -5.06 3.81
C VAL A 287 26.10 -5.70 4.89
N GLY A 288 25.61 -5.91 6.11
CA GLY A 288 26.32 -6.69 7.13
C GLY A 288 27.60 -6.07 7.68
N ARG A 289 27.84 -4.76 7.45
CA ARG A 289 29.00 -4.07 8.04
C ARG A 289 28.83 -3.99 9.57
N ARG A 290 29.47 -4.92 10.29
CA ARG A 290 29.72 -4.90 11.74
C ARG A 290 30.63 -3.73 12.14
N ARG A 291 30.24 -2.49 11.88
CA ARG A 291 30.68 -1.41 12.77
C ARG A 291 29.58 -1.30 13.80
N HIS A 292 29.95 -1.33 15.08
CA HIS A 292 29.06 -1.07 16.21
C HIS A 292 27.99 -0.10 15.74
N VAL A 293 26.78 -0.62 15.55
CA VAL A 293 25.61 0.22 15.48
C VAL A 293 25.53 0.73 16.90
N ILE A 294 26.29 1.80 17.18
CA ILE A 294 25.85 2.80 18.13
C ILE A 294 24.52 3.20 17.52
N ALA A 295 23.49 2.49 17.94
CA ALA A 295 22.21 3.08 18.15
C ALA A 295 22.54 4.26 19.05
N THR A 296 22.90 5.39 18.43
CA THR A 296 22.54 6.65 19.02
C THR A 296 21.05 6.46 19.21
N THR A 297 20.66 6.21 20.45
CA THR A 297 19.34 6.54 20.94
C THR A 297 19.05 7.92 20.38
N VAL A 298 18.33 7.94 19.26
CA VAL A 298 17.80 9.13 18.62
C VAL A 298 16.35 9.19 19.06
#